data_AF-A0AA40EXT8-F1
#
_entry.id   AF-A0AA40EXT8-F1
#
_cell.length_a   1.000
_cell.length_b   1.000
_cell.length_c   1.000
_cell.angle_alpha   90.00
_cell.angle_beta   90.00
_cell.angle_gamma   90.00
#
_symmetry.space_group_name_H-M   'P 1'
#
loop_
_entity.id
_entity.type
_entity.pdbx_description
1 polymer ?
#
loop_
_entity_poly.entity_id
_entity_poly.type
_entity_poly.pdbx_seq_one_letter_code
_entity_poly.pdbx_strand_id
1 'polypeptide(L)'
;SFYDWRHIYNCYKKSHTGFAELCFLCNKWVFGEAQWSNHCQTHLDCPETLPIQCDPLIYGNVLAAAGYCLFCMADVSIPPEERLRQFLDRGPWKDHVHYHYGK
;
A
#
# COMPACT_ATOMS: atom_id res chain seq x y z
N SER A 1 6.35 10.84 -21.44
CA SER A 1 6.92 9.57 -20.99
C SER A 1 6.55 9.43 -19.52
N PHE A 2 5.46 8.74 -19.21
CA PHE A 2 4.93 8.61 -17.84
C PHE A 2 5.44 7.30 -17.25
N TYR A 3 6.17 7.38 -16.14
CA TYR A 3 6.66 6.20 -15.42
C TYR A 3 5.46 5.41 -14.89
N ASP A 4 5.19 4.23 -15.46
CA ASP A 4 4.16 3.32 -14.95
C ASP A 4 4.70 2.62 -13.69
N TRP A 5 4.41 3.19 -12.51
CA TRP A 5 4.82 2.61 -11.23
C TRP A 5 4.33 1.18 -11.04
N ARG A 6 3.18 0.82 -11.61
CA ARG A 6 2.68 -0.56 -11.58
C ARG A 6 3.59 -1.48 -12.39
N HIS A 7 4.03 -1.04 -13.56
CA HIS A 7 5.00 -1.80 -14.37
C HIS A 7 6.36 -1.92 -13.67
N ILE A 8 6.91 -0.81 -13.14
CA ILE A 8 8.20 -0.82 -12.42
C ILE A 8 8.14 -1.76 -11.22
N TYR A 9 7.07 -1.65 -10.42
CA TYR A 9 6.82 -2.51 -9.27
C TYR A 9 6.75 -3.99 -9.65
N ASN A 10 5.90 -4.32 -10.65
CA ASN A 10 5.73 -5.71 -11.09
C ASN A 10 6.99 -6.28 -11.76
N CYS A 11 7.74 -5.47 -12.50
CA CYS A 11 8.99 -5.88 -13.13
C CYS A 11 10.05 -6.20 -12.07
N TYR A 12 10.20 -5.33 -11.07
CA TYR A 12 11.17 -5.52 -9.99
C TYR A 12 10.81 -6.70 -9.08
N LYS A 13 9.53 -6.85 -8.72
CA LYS A 13 9.02 -8.03 -7.99
C LYS A 13 9.33 -9.34 -8.70
N LYS A 14 9.34 -9.36 -10.04
CA LYS A 14 9.63 -10.55 -10.83
C LYS A 14 11.12 -10.88 -10.93
N SER A 15 12.00 -9.88 -10.83
CA SER A 15 13.45 -10.06 -11.00
C SER A 15 14.20 -10.22 -9.69
N HIS A 16 13.63 -9.81 -8.56
CA HIS A 16 14.25 -9.94 -7.24
C HIS A 16 14.04 -11.33 -6.64
N THR A 17 15.07 -11.88 -5.98
CA THR A 17 14.96 -13.11 -5.21
C THR A 17 14.86 -12.76 -3.73
N GLY A 18 13.72 -13.11 -3.11
CA GLY A 18 13.41 -12.75 -1.72
C GLY A 18 12.31 -11.69 -1.59
N PHE A 19 12.03 -11.25 -0.36
CA PHE A 19 11.02 -10.24 -0.11
C PHE A 19 11.52 -8.85 -0.50
N ALA A 20 10.77 -8.17 -1.37
CA ALA A 20 10.90 -6.75 -1.65
C ALA A 20 9.52 -6.13 -1.82
N GLU A 21 9.27 -4.98 -1.20
CA GLU A 21 8.01 -4.24 -1.29
C GLU A 21 8.30 -2.75 -1.51
N LEU A 22 7.52 -2.10 -2.37
CA LEU A 22 7.61 -0.66 -2.58
C LEU A 22 6.59 0.02 -1.66
N CYS A 23 7.04 0.89 -0.77
CA CYS A 23 6.14 1.78 -0.05
C CYS A 23 5.66 2.89 -0.98
N PHE A 24 4.37 2.92 -1.30
CA PHE A 24 3.75 3.98 -2.10
C PHE A 24 3.52 5.28 -1.30
N LEU A 25 3.61 5.26 0.04
CA LEU A 25 3.53 6.48 0.85
C LEU A 25 4.82 7.32 0.73
N CYS A 26 5.98 6.67 0.67
CA CYS A 26 7.28 7.37 0.64
C CYS A 26 8.18 7.03 -0.55
N ASN A 27 7.69 6.23 -1.51
CA ASN A 27 8.40 5.78 -2.72
C ASN A 27 9.75 5.10 -2.44
N LYS A 28 9.81 4.25 -1.41
CA LYS A 28 11.02 3.52 -1.00
C LYS A 28 10.82 2.01 -1.11
N TRP A 29 11.81 1.33 -1.68
CA TRP A 29 11.89 -0.13 -1.63
C TRP A 29 12.37 -0.57 -0.25
N VAL A 30 11.67 -1.56 0.31
CA VAL A 30 11.99 -2.20 1.58
C VAL A 30 12.20 -3.68 1.34
N PHE A 31 13.28 -4.21 1.90
CA PHE A 31 13.73 -5.58 1.69
C PHE A 31 13.65 -6.36 3.00
N GLY A 32 13.02 -7.52 2.96
CA GLY A 32 12.70 -8.34 4.13
C GLY A 32 11.35 -8.01 4.80
N GLU A 33 10.66 -9.05 5.26
CA GLU A 33 9.32 -8.96 5.86
C GLU A 33 9.33 -8.18 7.18
N ALA A 34 10.30 -8.46 8.05
CA ALA A 34 10.43 -7.76 9.33
C ALA A 34 10.73 -6.27 9.14
N GLN A 35 11.56 -5.93 8.16
CA GLN A 35 11.86 -4.54 7.79
C GLN A 35 10.62 -3.85 7.23
N TRP A 36 9.80 -4.55 6.45
CA TRP A 36 8.53 -4.04 5.94
C TRP A 36 7.53 -3.76 7.05
N SER A 37 7.32 -4.73 7.95
CA SER A 37 6.43 -4.56 9.10
C SER A 37 6.87 -3.37 9.97
N ASN A 38 8.16 -3.28 10.31
CA ASN A 38 8.70 -2.14 11.05
C ASN A 38 8.55 -0.82 10.28
N HIS A 39 8.76 -0.82 8.96
CA HIS A 39 8.55 0.35 8.12
C HIS A 39 7.08 0.82 8.13
N CYS A 40 6.12 -0.11 8.03
CA CYS A 40 4.71 0.21 8.17
C CYS A 40 4.39 0.81 9.54
N GLN A 41 4.98 0.29 10.62
CA GLN A 41 4.79 0.85 11.96
C GLN A 41 5.26 2.31 12.03
N THR A 42 6.40 2.67 11.42
CA THR A 42 6.85 4.07 11.41
C THR A 42 5.87 5.04 10.76
N HIS A 43 5.11 4.58 9.77
CA HIS A 43 4.05 5.38 9.16
C HIS A 43 2.82 5.51 10.08
N LEU A 44 2.45 4.43 10.78
CA LEU A 44 1.32 4.43 11.71
C LEU A 44 1.59 5.29 12.96
N ASP A 45 2.84 5.39 13.39
CA ASP A 45 3.28 6.24 14.51
C ASP A 45 3.36 7.73 14.14
N CYS A 46 3.37 8.05 12.84
CA CYS A 46 3.46 9.40 12.29
C CYS A 46 2.24 9.69 11.40
N PRO A 47 1.07 10.03 11.97
CA PRO A 47 -0.18 10.23 11.22
C PRO A 47 -0.08 11.23 10.07
N GLU A 48 0.81 12.20 10.14
CA GLU A 48 1.12 13.17 9.08
C GLU A 48 1.67 12.53 7.80
N THR A 49 2.16 11.29 7.89
CA THR A 49 2.65 10.52 6.75
C THR A 49 1.57 9.64 6.11
N LEU A 50 0.38 9.57 6.71
CA LEU A 50 -0.75 8.82 6.19
C LEU A 50 -1.46 9.59 5.07
N PRO A 51 -2.07 8.88 4.11
CA PRO A 51 -2.67 9.52 2.97
C PRO A 51 -4.00 10.19 3.36
N ILE A 52 -4.20 11.43 2.91
CA ILE A 52 -5.51 12.11 3.02
C ILE A 52 -6.55 11.41 2.13
N GLN A 53 -6.13 10.94 0.95
CA GLN A 53 -6.97 10.21 0.01
C GLN A 53 -6.67 8.71 0.07
N CYS A 54 -7.66 7.92 0.50
CA CYS A 54 -7.50 6.49 0.72
C CYS A 54 -7.78 5.62 -0.52
N ASP A 55 -8.45 6.14 -1.55
CA ASP A 55 -8.71 5.37 -2.77
C ASP A 55 -7.51 5.36 -3.72
N PRO A 56 -7.27 4.26 -4.47
CA PRO A 56 -6.18 4.23 -5.45
C PRO A 56 -6.37 5.29 -6.54
N LEU A 57 -5.35 6.12 -6.77
CA LEU A 57 -5.35 7.11 -7.84
C LEU A 57 -4.73 6.50 -9.10
N ILE A 58 -5.55 6.36 -10.15
CA ILE A 58 -5.12 5.84 -11.45
C ILE A 58 -5.35 6.95 -12.49
N TYR A 59 -4.29 7.40 -13.15
CA TYR A 59 -4.34 8.43 -14.20
C TYR A 59 -3.79 7.86 -15.51
N GLY A 60 -4.60 7.84 -16.57
CA GLY A 60 -4.16 7.32 -17.88
C GLY A 60 -3.66 5.87 -17.83
N ASN A 61 -4.35 5.00 -17.07
CA ASN A 61 -3.96 3.61 -16.77
C ASN A 61 -2.66 3.43 -15.96
N VAL A 62 -2.07 4.51 -15.46
CA VAL A 62 -0.90 4.49 -14.59
C VAL A 62 -1.33 4.66 -13.14
N LEU A 63 -0.79 3.82 -12.25
CA LEU A 63 -0.96 3.97 -10.81
C LEU A 63 -0.14 5.17 -10.33
N ALA A 64 -0.83 6.21 -9.86
CA ALA A 64 -0.21 7.40 -9.29
C ALA A 64 -0.09 7.31 -7.76
N ALA A 65 -1.05 6.67 -7.10
CA ALA A 65 -1.02 6.40 -5.67
C ALA A 65 -1.77 5.10 -5.34
N ALA A 66 -1.23 4.28 -4.43
CA ALA A 66 -1.93 3.11 -3.91
C ALA A 66 -3.08 3.53 -3.00
N GLY A 67 -4.13 2.70 -2.95
CA GLY A 67 -5.21 2.86 -1.97
C GLY A 67 -4.88 2.15 -0.65
N TYR A 68 -5.51 2.62 0.41
CA TYR A 68 -5.41 2.11 1.78
C TYR A 68 -6.79 2.01 2.39
N CYS A 69 -7.01 1.04 3.27
CA CYS A 69 -8.30 0.90 3.95
C CYS A 69 -8.28 1.66 5.27
N LEU A 70 -9.16 2.65 5.44
CA LEU A 70 -9.27 3.44 6.67
C LEU A 70 -9.55 2.56 7.91
N PHE A 71 -10.41 1.54 7.75
CA PHE A 71 -10.76 0.62 8.84
C PHE A 71 -9.54 -0.19 9.30
N CYS A 72 -8.80 -0.77 8.35
CA CYS A 72 -7.57 -1.51 8.69
C CYS A 72 -6.50 -0.58 9.28
N MET A 73 -6.33 0.64 8.75
CA MET A 73 -5.39 1.60 9.34
C MET A 73 -5.72 1.92 10.80
N ALA A 74 -7.01 2.02 11.14
CA ALA A 74 -7.46 2.31 12.50
C ALA A 74 -7.44 1.08 13.44
N ASP A 75 -7.44 -0.14 12.90
CA ASP A 75 -7.49 -1.36 13.70
C ASP A 75 -6.12 -1.73 14.28
N VAL A 76 -5.91 -1.38 15.55
CA VAL A 76 -4.65 -1.67 16.28
C VAL A 76 -4.46 -3.14 16.64
N SER A 77 -5.46 -3.99 16.38
CA SER A 77 -5.39 -5.43 16.72
C SER A 77 -4.71 -6.27 15.63
N ILE A 78 -4.50 -5.72 14.44
CA ILE A 78 -3.86 -6.41 13.30
C ILE A 78 -2.44 -5.89 13.04
N PRO A 79 -1.56 -6.70 12.40
CA PRO A 79 -0.17 -6.32 12.14
C PRO A 79 0.00 -5.06 11.28
N PRO A 80 1.10 -4.30 11.42
CA PRO A 80 1.31 -3.04 10.70
C PRO A 80 1.21 -3.16 9.17
N GLU A 81 1.76 -4.23 8.60
CA GLU A 81 1.74 -4.53 7.17
C GLU A 81 0.33 -4.87 6.64
N GLU A 82 -0.56 -5.36 7.51
CA GLU A 82 -1.97 -5.58 7.19
C GLU A 82 -2.77 -4.28 7.30
N ARG A 83 -2.48 -3.47 8.33
CA ARG A 83 -3.07 -2.12 8.52
C ARG A 83 -2.77 -1.21 7.34
N LEU A 84 -1.56 -1.28 6.80
CA LEU A 84 -1.10 -0.53 5.63
C LEU A 84 -1.07 -1.36 4.35
N ARG A 85 -1.98 -2.32 4.21
CA ARG A 85 -2.15 -3.07 2.96
C ARG A 85 -2.37 -2.10 1.78
N GLN A 86 -1.47 -2.17 0.81
CA GLN A 86 -1.47 -1.32 -0.38
C GLN A 86 -2.34 -1.94 -1.47
N PHE A 87 -3.33 -1.20 -1.96
CA PHE A 87 -4.20 -1.63 -3.05
C PHE A 87 -3.82 -0.92 -4.35
N LEU A 88 -3.40 -1.68 -5.36
CA LEU A 88 -2.96 -1.14 -6.65
C LEU A 88 -4.12 -0.95 -7.64
N ASP A 89 -5.28 -1.51 -7.34
CA ASP A 89 -6.46 -1.50 -8.20
C ASP A 89 -7.71 -1.08 -7.42
N ARG A 90 -8.57 -0.27 -8.05
CA ARG A 90 -9.76 0.30 -7.41
C ARG A 90 -10.81 -0.75 -7.04
N GLY A 91 -10.97 -1.81 -7.84
CA GLY A 91 -11.94 -2.88 -7.60
C GLY A 91 -11.69 -3.61 -6.28
N PRO A 92 -10.53 -4.29 -6.13
CA PRO A 92 -10.17 -4.98 -4.88
C PRO A 92 -10.18 -4.08 -3.65
N TRP A 93 -9.75 -2.82 -3.78
CA TRP A 93 -9.86 -1.84 -2.70
C TRP A 93 -11.31 -1.60 -2.29
N LYS A 94 -12.19 -1.36 -3.26
CA LYS A 94 -13.60 -1.09 -3.02
C LYS A 94 -14.27 -2.29 -2.35
N ASP A 95 -14.05 -3.49 -2.85
CA ASP A 95 -14.62 -4.73 -2.31
C ASP A 95 -14.18 -4.95 -0.85
N HIS A 96 -12.90 -4.70 -0.56
CA HIS A 96 -12.36 -4.81 0.80
C HIS A 96 -12.97 -3.76 1.75
N VAL A 97 -13.12 -2.51 1.32
CA VAL A 97 -13.78 -1.46 2.13
C VAL A 97 -15.25 -1.82 2.36
N HIS A 98 -15.96 -2.35 1.36
CA HIS A 98 -17.37 -2.76 1.49
C HIS A 98 -17.56 -3.89 2.49
N TYR A 99 -16.60 -4.82 2.59
CA TYR A 99 -16.63 -5.89 3.57
C TYR A 99 -16.72 -5.38 5.03
N HIS A 100 -16.11 -4.23 5.34
CA HIS A 100 -16.20 -3.64 6.68
C HIS A 100 -17.58 -3.04 7.01
N TYR A 101 -18.36 -2.60 6.02
CA TYR A 101 -19.72 -2.10 6.23
C TYR A 101 -20.76 -3.23 6.42
N GLY A 102 -20.43 -4.45 6.01
CA GLY A 102 -21.27 -5.62 6.21
C GLY A 102 -21.04 -6.34 7.55
N LYS A 103 -20.18 -5.79 8.40
CA LYS A 103 -19.86 -6.31 9.75
C LYS A 103 -20.57 -5.52 10.84
#